data_AF-A0A2M8NWH1-F1
#
_entry.id   AF-A0A2M8NWH1-F1
#
_cell.length_a   1.000
_cell.length_b   1.000
_cell.length_c   1.000
_cell.angle_alpha   90.00
_cell.angle_beta   90.00
_cell.angle_gamma   90.00
#
_symmetry.space_group_name_H-M   'P 1'
#
loop_
_entity.id
_entity.type
_entity.pdbx_description
1 polymer ?
#
loop_
_entity_poly.entity_id
_entity_poly.type
_entity_poly.pdbx_seq_one_letter_code
_entity_poly.pdbx_strand_id
1 'polypeptide(L)'
;MGYLMRYFIPQSAEQVSLSVIREALTAIDPHYTIQIDPTDTYFGDLYYGERDLGEIEINHRDDEIFQEEIDDFLDLLAYSQDPHKAVVINTLKTAGQMVAISAIWRDGDADDADAVHDRIDPLWEWLDNQYQGMLHCDGDGFYHGESLILEMTTRI
;
A
#
# COMPACT_ATOMS: atom_id res chain seq x y z
N MET A 1 -6.15 -7.43 15.12
CA MET A 1 -6.87 -6.69 14.06
C MET A 1 -5.82 -6.23 13.07
N GLY A 2 -6.23 -5.90 11.85
CA GLY A 2 -5.32 -5.48 10.81
C GLY A 2 -6.01 -4.52 9.85
N TYR A 3 -5.22 -3.82 9.05
CA TYR A 3 -5.70 -3.11 7.87
C TYR A 3 -4.83 -3.48 6.68
N LEU A 4 -5.40 -3.36 5.50
CA LEU A 4 -4.67 -3.53 4.25
C LEU A 4 -4.59 -2.18 3.54
N MET A 5 -3.38 -1.75 3.24
CA MET A 5 -3.11 -0.56 2.44
C MET A 5 -2.38 -0.97 1.18
N ARG A 6 -2.69 -0.29 0.08
CA ARG A 6 -2.14 -0.60 -1.25
C ARG A 6 -1.69 0.67 -1.93
N TYR A 7 -0.47 0.68 -2.44
CA TYR A 7 0.06 1.79 -3.21
C TYR A 7 0.26 1.36 -4.66
N PHE A 8 -0.46 2.02 -5.58
CA PHE A 8 -0.43 1.73 -7.01
C PHE A 8 0.60 2.59 -7.72
N ILE A 9 1.64 1.95 -8.26
CA ILE A 9 2.74 2.60 -8.97
C ILE A 9 2.41 2.65 -10.48
N PRO A 10 2.49 3.83 -11.14
CA PRO A 10 2.26 3.94 -12.58
C PRO A 10 3.23 3.08 -13.39
N GLN A 11 2.76 2.44 -14.47
CA GLN A 11 3.58 1.61 -15.35
C GLN A 11 4.74 2.37 -16.01
N SER A 12 4.63 3.69 -16.13
CA SER A 12 5.70 4.54 -16.67
C SER A 12 6.86 4.76 -15.71
N ALA A 13 6.70 4.43 -14.41
CA ALA A 13 7.74 4.60 -13.41
C ALA A 13 8.73 3.42 -13.41
N GLU A 14 9.87 3.62 -12.76
CA GLU A 14 10.82 2.52 -12.53
C GLU A 14 10.19 1.47 -11.59
N GLN A 15 10.54 0.20 -11.78
CA GLN A 15 10.01 -0.85 -10.92
C GLN A 15 10.65 -0.80 -9.53
N VAL A 16 9.83 -0.98 -8.49
CA VAL A 16 10.30 -1.12 -7.11
C VAL A 16 10.49 -2.60 -6.74
N SER A 17 11.42 -2.87 -5.82
CA SER A 17 11.63 -4.19 -5.22
C SER A 17 11.72 -4.09 -3.70
N LEU A 18 11.47 -5.18 -2.98
CA LEU A 18 11.56 -5.21 -1.52
C LEU A 18 12.96 -4.83 -1.00
N SER A 19 14.02 -5.14 -1.76
CA SER A 19 15.39 -4.73 -1.39
C SER A 19 15.55 -3.21 -1.45
N VAL A 20 14.99 -2.55 -2.47
CA VAL A 20 15.01 -1.08 -2.60
C VAL A 20 14.18 -0.43 -1.50
N ILE A 21 12.99 -0.98 -1.20
CA ILE A 21 12.15 -0.49 -0.10
C ILE A 21 12.89 -0.60 1.23
N ARG A 22 13.53 -1.75 1.49
CA ARG A 22 14.34 -1.95 2.71
C ARG A 22 15.46 -0.93 2.81
N GLU A 23 16.19 -0.68 1.72
CA GLU A 23 17.27 0.31 1.68
C GLU A 23 16.75 1.73 1.96
N ALA A 24 15.62 2.10 1.36
CA ALA A 24 14.98 3.39 1.57
C ALA A 24 14.53 3.59 3.02
N LEU A 25 13.83 2.60 3.60
CA LEU A 25 13.39 2.66 4.99
C LEU A 25 14.58 2.68 5.97
N THR A 26 15.61 1.87 5.72
CA THR A 26 16.83 1.87 6.54
C THR A 26 17.56 3.21 6.49
N ALA A 27 17.52 3.92 5.35
CA ALA A 27 18.08 5.25 5.21
C ALA A 27 17.31 6.32 6.00
N ILE A 28 16.00 6.12 6.21
CA ILE A 28 15.16 6.97 7.06
C ILE A 28 15.41 6.67 8.54
N ASP A 29 15.35 5.40 8.93
CA ASP A 29 15.66 4.92 10.29
C ASP A 29 16.29 3.51 10.23
N PRO A 30 17.49 3.30 10.79
CA PRO A 30 18.18 2.02 10.74
C PRO A 30 17.49 0.88 11.50
N HIS A 31 16.41 1.14 12.26
CA HIS A 31 15.63 0.09 12.90
C HIS A 31 14.67 -0.63 11.96
N TYR A 32 14.39 -0.08 10.77
CA TYR A 32 13.58 -0.81 9.79
C TYR A 32 14.32 -2.01 9.25
N THR A 33 13.60 -3.11 9.06
CA THR A 33 14.10 -4.31 8.39
C THR A 33 12.96 -4.96 7.61
N ILE A 34 13.29 -5.54 6.46
CA ILE A 34 12.39 -6.43 5.72
C ILE A 34 13.05 -7.80 5.63
N GLN A 35 12.37 -8.81 6.17
CA GLN A 35 12.75 -10.21 6.00
C GLN A 35 12.06 -10.73 4.74
N ILE A 36 12.77 -10.66 3.61
CA ILE A 36 12.28 -11.12 2.31
C ILE A 36 12.21 -12.64 2.30
N ASP A 37 11.10 -13.20 1.84
CA ASP A 37 10.94 -14.65 1.72
C ASP A 37 11.94 -15.20 0.68
N PRO A 38 12.72 -16.24 1.00
CA PRO A 38 13.74 -16.78 0.10
C PRO A 38 13.15 -17.54 -1.10
N THR A 39 11.87 -17.87 -1.06
CA THR A 39 11.11 -18.57 -2.11
C THR A 39 10.22 -17.63 -2.92
N ASP A 40 9.88 -16.47 -2.36
CA ASP A 40 9.18 -15.39 -3.06
C ASP A 40 9.82 -14.03 -2.75
N THR A 41 10.56 -13.50 -3.73
CA THR A 41 11.27 -12.22 -3.57
C THR A 41 10.37 -10.99 -3.55
N TYR A 42 9.09 -11.16 -3.83
CA TYR A 42 8.09 -10.10 -3.80
C TYR A 42 7.31 -10.04 -2.50
N PHE A 43 7.53 -11.00 -1.60
CA PHE A 43 6.88 -11.09 -0.30
C PHE A 43 7.91 -11.00 0.85
N GLY A 44 7.50 -10.46 1.98
CA GLY A 44 8.30 -10.49 3.20
C GLY A 44 7.60 -9.89 4.40
N ASP A 45 8.28 -9.95 5.54
CA ASP A 45 7.80 -9.39 6.79
C ASP A 45 8.50 -8.06 7.08
N LEU A 46 7.73 -7.02 7.42
CA LEU A 46 8.22 -5.68 7.77
C LEU A 46 8.35 -5.54 9.29
N TYR A 47 9.53 -5.12 9.74
CA TYR A 47 9.82 -4.92 11.17
C TYR A 47 10.35 -3.51 11.47
N TYR A 48 10.09 -3.05 12.69
CA TYR A 48 10.79 -1.92 13.33
C TYR A 48 11.44 -2.38 14.64
N GLY A 49 12.76 -2.58 14.62
CA GLY A 49 13.48 -3.24 15.71
C GLY A 49 13.04 -4.71 15.84
N GLU A 50 12.51 -5.08 17.01
CA GLU A 50 11.95 -6.43 17.25
C GLU A 50 10.43 -6.50 17.01
N ARG A 51 9.79 -5.37 16.65
CA ARG A 51 8.35 -5.29 16.45
C ARG A 51 8.00 -5.66 15.02
N ASP A 52 7.15 -6.66 14.88
CA ASP A 52 6.46 -6.99 13.63
C ASP A 52 5.42 -5.90 13.31
N LEU A 53 5.49 -5.33 12.12
CA LEU A 53 4.53 -4.34 11.61
C LEU A 53 3.52 -4.97 10.64
N GLY A 54 3.78 -6.17 10.13
CA GLY A 54 2.95 -6.87 9.16
C GLY A 54 3.70 -7.35 7.93
N GLU A 55 2.94 -7.86 6.96
CA GLU A 55 3.45 -8.44 5.72
C GLU A 55 3.49 -7.38 4.62
N ILE A 56 4.57 -7.37 3.82
CA ILE A 56 4.73 -6.54 2.64
C ILE A 56 4.78 -7.41 1.38
N GLU A 57 4.02 -7.01 0.36
CA GLU A 57 3.95 -7.71 -0.92
C GLU A 57 4.05 -6.73 -2.09
N ILE A 58 4.74 -7.12 -3.16
CA ILE A 58 4.78 -6.40 -4.43
C ILE A 58 4.11 -7.26 -5.50
N ASN A 59 2.94 -6.82 -5.96
CA ASN A 59 2.23 -7.48 -7.05
C ASN A 59 2.46 -6.71 -8.36
N HIS A 60 2.77 -7.42 -9.44
CA HIS A 60 2.98 -6.90 -10.77
C HIS A 60 1.72 -7.01 -11.63
N ARG A 61 1.63 -6.19 -12.68
CA ARG A 61 0.46 -6.16 -13.57
C ARG A 61 0.07 -7.51 -14.19
N ASP A 62 1.04 -8.39 -14.39
CA ASP A 62 0.86 -9.73 -14.94
C ASP A 62 0.45 -10.79 -13.90
N ASP A 63 0.43 -10.44 -12.61
CA ASP A 63 -0.01 -11.32 -11.53
C ASP A 63 -1.53 -11.37 -11.42
N GLU A 64 -2.06 -12.55 -11.07
CA GLU A 64 -3.49 -12.79 -10.89
C GLU A 64 -4.06 -11.92 -9.76
N ILE A 65 -3.36 -11.84 -8.62
CA ILE A 65 -3.75 -11.04 -7.46
C ILE A 65 -3.87 -9.55 -7.83
N PHE A 66 -2.91 -9.02 -8.60
CA PHE A 66 -2.99 -7.63 -9.07
C PHE A 66 -4.23 -7.42 -9.94
N GLN A 67 -4.49 -8.33 -10.88
CA GLN A 67 -5.60 -8.19 -11.82
C GLN A 67 -6.95 -8.26 -11.10
N GLU A 68 -7.11 -9.21 -10.18
CA GLU A 68 -8.31 -9.34 -9.35
C GLU A 68 -8.57 -8.07 -8.53
N GLU A 69 -7.54 -7.55 -7.86
CA GLU A 69 -7.67 -6.34 -7.04
C GLU A 69 -8.05 -5.11 -7.89
N ILE A 70 -7.45 -4.94 -9.07
CA ILE A 70 -7.81 -3.85 -9.98
C ILE A 70 -9.26 -4.01 -10.46
N ASP A 71 -9.67 -5.20 -10.85
CA ASP A 71 -11.02 -5.45 -11.34
C ASP A 71 -12.08 -5.20 -10.25
N ASP A 72 -11.82 -5.65 -9.01
CA ASP A 72 -12.69 -5.40 -7.85
C ASP A 72 -12.88 -3.90 -7.58
N PHE A 73 -11.80 -3.11 -7.61
CA PHE A 73 -11.92 -1.65 -7.47
C PHE A 73 -12.66 -1.02 -8.65
N LEU A 74 -12.39 -1.45 -9.88
CA LEU A 74 -13.07 -0.90 -11.05
C LEU A 74 -14.58 -1.17 -11.02
N ASP A 75 -14.99 -2.36 -10.57
CA ASP A 75 -16.38 -2.73 -10.38
C ASP A 75 -17.05 -1.91 -9.28
N LEU A 76 -16.37 -1.72 -8.14
CA LEU A 76 -16.86 -0.87 -7.06
C LEU A 76 -17.04 0.59 -7.50
N LEU A 77 -16.10 1.11 -8.29
CA LEU A 77 -16.12 2.48 -8.81
C LEU A 77 -17.12 2.68 -9.96
N ALA A 78 -17.54 1.61 -10.64
CA ALA A 78 -18.52 1.69 -11.72
C ALA A 78 -19.83 2.34 -11.24
N TYR A 79 -20.23 2.06 -10.00
CA TYR A 79 -21.47 2.55 -9.40
C TYR A 79 -21.33 3.90 -8.69
N SER A 80 -20.11 4.33 -8.36
CA SER A 80 -19.87 5.63 -7.72
C SER A 80 -20.36 6.79 -8.59
N GLN A 81 -20.94 7.82 -7.99
CA GLN A 81 -21.32 9.07 -8.67
C GLN A 81 -20.29 10.18 -8.42
N ASP A 82 -19.21 9.89 -7.71
CA ASP A 82 -18.19 10.88 -7.38
C ASP A 82 -17.42 11.32 -8.65
N PRO A 83 -17.31 12.62 -8.93
CA PRO A 83 -16.59 13.11 -10.11
C PRO A 83 -15.10 12.77 -10.11
N HIS A 84 -14.47 12.58 -8.96
CA HIS A 84 -13.05 12.24 -8.84
C HIS A 84 -12.75 10.77 -9.14
N LYS A 85 -13.79 9.91 -9.24
CA LYS A 85 -13.60 8.48 -9.59
C LYS A 85 -12.85 8.28 -10.91
N ALA A 86 -12.97 9.22 -11.85
CA ALA A 86 -12.28 9.14 -13.14
C ALA A 86 -10.75 9.18 -12.97
N VAL A 87 -10.24 9.95 -11.99
CA VAL A 87 -8.81 10.02 -11.66
C VAL A 87 -8.33 8.69 -11.10
N VAL A 88 -9.09 8.12 -10.16
CA VAL A 88 -8.81 6.81 -9.56
C VAL A 88 -8.81 5.71 -10.62
N ILE A 89 -9.87 5.60 -11.42
CA ILE A 89 -9.99 4.61 -12.51
C ILE A 89 -8.83 4.71 -13.49
N ASN A 90 -8.44 5.93 -13.90
CA ASN A 90 -7.32 6.11 -14.80
C ASN A 90 -6.02 5.61 -14.18
N THR A 91 -5.76 5.96 -12.91
CA THR A 91 -4.56 5.54 -12.19
C THR A 91 -4.48 4.01 -12.10
N LEU A 92 -5.54 3.35 -11.64
CA LEU A 92 -5.64 1.89 -11.54
C LEU A 92 -5.35 1.20 -12.88
N LYS A 93 -5.95 1.69 -13.98
CA LYS A 93 -5.72 1.11 -15.32
C LYS A 93 -4.29 1.28 -15.84
N THR A 94 -3.59 2.31 -15.39
CA THR A 94 -2.22 2.62 -15.79
C THR A 94 -1.18 2.10 -14.81
N ALA A 95 -1.58 1.52 -13.68
CA ALA A 95 -0.67 0.97 -12.70
C ALA A 95 0.12 -0.23 -13.31
N GLY A 96 1.40 -0.31 -12.98
CA GLY A 96 2.31 -1.38 -13.38
C GLY A 96 2.71 -2.29 -12.22
N GLN A 97 2.64 -1.78 -10.98
CA GLN A 97 2.90 -2.51 -9.75
C GLN A 97 1.99 -2.01 -8.62
N MET A 98 1.77 -2.86 -7.64
CA MET A 98 1.07 -2.58 -6.39
C MET A 98 1.96 -3.01 -5.23
N VAL A 99 2.27 -2.09 -4.31
CA VAL A 99 2.89 -2.42 -3.03
C VAL A 99 1.78 -2.51 -2.00
N ALA A 100 1.60 -3.67 -1.38
CA ALA A 100 0.59 -3.92 -0.36
C ALA A 100 1.23 -4.13 1.01
N ILE A 101 0.60 -3.61 2.06
CA ILE A 101 0.94 -3.90 3.46
C ILE A 101 -0.30 -4.42 4.18
N SER A 102 -0.21 -5.65 4.66
CA SER A 102 -1.15 -6.23 5.63
C SER A 102 -0.64 -5.92 7.03
N ALA A 103 -1.03 -4.77 7.58
CA ALA A 103 -0.58 -4.33 8.90
C ALA A 103 -1.23 -5.14 10.02
N ILE A 104 -0.46 -5.49 11.06
CA ILE A 104 -0.92 -6.34 12.18
C ILE A 104 -0.65 -5.64 13.51
N TRP A 105 -1.65 -5.60 14.40
CA TRP A 105 -1.50 -5.14 15.78
C TRP A 105 -2.32 -5.95 16.77
N ARG A 106 -2.04 -5.76 18.07
CA ARG A 106 -2.70 -6.50 19.15
C ARG A 106 -4.16 -6.10 19.32
N ASP A 107 -5.04 -7.09 19.43
CA ASP A 107 -6.46 -6.86 19.68
C ASP A 107 -6.69 -6.08 20.97
N GLY A 108 -7.51 -5.02 20.89
CA GLY A 108 -7.94 -4.22 22.03
C GLY A 108 -6.96 -3.15 22.49
N ASP A 109 -5.86 -2.94 21.78
CA ASP A 109 -4.86 -1.91 22.07
C ASP A 109 -4.83 -0.87 20.95
N ALA A 110 -5.56 0.23 21.14
CA ALA A 110 -5.63 1.32 20.16
C ALA A 110 -4.29 2.08 20.05
N ASP A 111 -3.57 2.21 21.16
CA ASP A 111 -2.24 2.84 21.17
C ASP A 111 -1.25 2.00 20.35
N ASP A 112 -1.42 0.67 20.35
CA ASP A 112 -0.64 -0.22 19.51
C ASP A 112 -0.95 -0.07 18.02
N ALA A 113 -2.22 0.15 17.66
CA ALA A 113 -2.64 0.38 16.28
C ALA A 113 -2.05 1.68 15.72
N ASP A 114 -2.18 2.79 16.47
CA ASP A 114 -1.60 4.09 16.10
C ASP A 114 -0.07 3.97 15.98
N ALA A 115 0.57 3.23 16.89
CA ALA A 115 2.00 2.98 16.82
C ALA A 115 2.45 2.11 15.64
N VAL A 116 1.60 1.23 15.09
CA VAL A 116 1.90 0.53 13.82
C VAL A 116 1.77 1.51 12.66
N HIS A 117 0.67 2.28 12.63
CA HIS A 117 0.37 3.21 11.54
C HIS A 117 1.48 4.25 11.36
N ASP A 118 1.87 4.92 12.46
CA ASP A 118 2.98 5.90 12.47
C ASP A 118 4.32 5.32 11.96
N ARG A 119 4.49 3.98 12.01
CA ARG A 119 5.70 3.28 11.55
C ARG A 119 5.60 2.79 10.12
N ILE A 120 4.41 2.75 9.54
CA ILE A 120 4.23 2.43 8.13
C ILE A 120 4.21 3.70 7.30
N ASP A 121 3.74 4.84 7.84
CA ASP A 121 3.69 6.13 7.13
C ASP A 121 4.97 6.52 6.37
N PRO A 122 6.20 6.34 6.91
CA PRO A 122 7.42 6.64 6.17
C PRO A 122 7.57 5.87 4.86
N LEU A 123 6.99 4.67 4.75
CA LEU A 123 6.95 3.90 3.50
C LEU A 123 6.07 4.60 2.47
N TRP A 124 4.88 5.02 2.87
CA TRP A 124 3.92 5.69 1.98
C TRP A 124 4.45 7.05 1.52
N GLU A 125 5.00 7.83 2.42
CA GLU A 125 5.66 9.10 2.08
C GLU A 125 6.80 8.89 1.09
N TRP A 126 7.64 7.88 1.29
CA TRP A 126 8.73 7.58 0.37
C TRP A 126 8.20 7.15 -1.00
N LEU A 127 7.20 6.26 -1.05
CA LEU A 127 6.59 5.81 -2.31
C LEU A 127 5.91 6.96 -3.07
N ASP A 128 5.22 7.87 -2.37
CA ASP A 128 4.61 9.07 -2.96
C ASP A 128 5.66 9.99 -3.59
N ASN A 129 6.72 10.28 -2.84
CA ASN A 129 7.81 11.12 -3.30
C ASN A 129 8.58 10.54 -4.51
N GLN A 130 8.70 9.22 -4.62
CA GLN A 130 9.47 8.59 -5.69
C GLN A 130 8.63 8.28 -6.94
N TYR A 131 7.39 7.81 -6.77
CA TYR A 131 6.65 7.16 -7.86
C TYR A 131 5.40 7.92 -8.31
N GLN A 132 4.95 8.95 -7.57
CA GLN A 132 3.76 9.75 -7.92
C GLN A 132 2.51 8.90 -8.21
N GLY A 133 2.35 7.84 -7.46
CA GLY A 133 1.25 6.88 -7.57
C GLY A 133 0.03 7.32 -6.76
N MET A 134 -0.67 6.33 -6.24
CA MET A 134 -1.91 6.53 -5.48
C MET A 134 -2.01 5.49 -4.38
N LEU A 135 -2.27 5.95 -3.16
CA LEU A 135 -2.48 5.12 -1.99
C LEU A 135 -3.98 4.80 -1.86
N HIS A 136 -4.29 3.58 -1.47
CA HIS A 136 -5.60 3.16 -1.00
C HIS A 136 -5.48 2.68 0.44
N CYS A 137 -6.38 3.16 1.30
CA CYS A 137 -6.55 2.69 2.66
C CYS A 137 -7.92 2.04 2.82
N ASP A 138 -7.94 0.77 3.20
CA ASP A 138 -9.18 0.05 3.48
C ASP A 138 -10.02 0.79 4.53
N GLY A 139 -11.30 0.96 4.26
CA GLY A 139 -12.25 1.65 5.13
C GLY A 139 -12.25 3.18 5.03
N ASP A 140 -11.28 3.79 4.32
CA ASP A 140 -11.24 5.24 4.08
C ASP A 140 -11.38 5.57 2.59
N GLY A 141 -10.41 5.21 1.75
CA GLY A 141 -10.46 5.47 0.32
C GLY A 141 -9.11 5.71 -0.35
N PHE A 142 -9.12 6.47 -1.45
CA PHE A 142 -7.96 6.73 -2.30
C PHE A 142 -7.36 8.11 -2.07
N TYR A 143 -6.02 8.17 -2.00
CA TYR A 143 -5.23 9.36 -1.72
C TYR A 143 -4.16 9.59 -2.78
N HIS A 144 -3.84 10.87 -2.98
CA HIS A 144 -2.64 11.31 -3.69
C HIS A 144 -1.87 12.25 -2.77
N GLY A 145 -0.66 11.83 -2.34
CA GLY A 145 -0.03 12.38 -1.14
C GLY A 145 -0.98 12.38 0.06
N GLU A 146 -1.05 13.50 0.79
CA GLU A 146 -1.93 13.68 1.95
C GLU A 146 -3.40 13.97 1.59
N SER A 147 -3.74 14.11 0.30
CA SER A 147 -5.08 14.53 -0.12
C SER A 147 -5.97 13.33 -0.46
N LEU A 148 -7.07 13.17 0.29
CA LEU A 148 -8.13 12.23 -0.04
C LEU A 148 -8.82 12.64 -1.35
N ILE A 149 -8.72 11.79 -2.37
CA ILE A 149 -9.27 12.00 -3.71
C ILE A 149 -10.67 11.41 -3.81
N LEU A 150 -10.88 10.24 -3.20
CA LEU A 150 -12.16 9.54 -3.25
C LEU A 150 -12.38 8.77 -1.96
N GLU A 151 -13.43 9.12 -1.23
CA GLU A 151 -13.89 8.37 -0.06
C GLU A 151 -14.58 7.07 -0.49
N MET A 152 -14.26 5.99 0.21
CA MET A 152 -14.80 4.65 0.09
C MET A 152 -15.31 4.17 1.45
N THR A 153 -16.15 4.97 2.10
CA THR A 153 -16.92 4.47 3.24
C THR A 153 -17.88 3.40 2.74
N THR A 154 -17.65 2.16 3.16
CA THR A 154 -18.64 1.10 3.06
C THR A 154 -19.84 1.56 3.90
N ARG A 155 -20.86 2.16 3.26
CA ARG A 155 -22.13 2.39 3.94
C ARG A 155 -22.77 1.03 4.16
N ILE A 156 -22.55 0.47 5.34
CA ILE A 156 -23.32 -0.63 5.91
C ILE A 156 -24.74 -0.12 6.17
#